data_AF-A0A7X7W0P2-F1
#
_entry.id   AF-A0A7X7W0P2-F1
#
_cell.length_a   1.000
_cell.length_b   1.000
_cell.length_c   1.000
_cell.angle_alpha   90.00
_cell.angle_beta   90.00
_cell.angle_gamma   90.00
#
_symmetry.space_group_name_H-M   'P 1'
#
loop_
_entity.id
_entity.type
_entity.pdbx_description
1 polymer ?
#
loop_
_entity_poly.entity_id
_entity_poly.type
_entity_poly.pdbx_seq_one_letter_code
_entity_poly.pdbx_strand_id
1 'polypeptide(L)'
;MKKVFSIILTVFLVIHLIAPVFAANVNAKTGYITVEEYDYSAEKTTIKRADIIEVTNVVSEVMKPIEHPVKNDNQFFKYFLVDGSTVLTALEDTHIFYVEKLEYKEGKYVSVKRYEQDKEHLVTEETGYSYYTKGSYIRIDEPGEYAVYVIFCGSEDKGYCAYIKVAPKGTAKPIEPKVKTAKFSNAKIRTNDSQNDLLVEAYNIDGYNYFKLRDIAYILKYTFTSDKKFTPKRFNVIWDPEKKAINLISDADYQIVGGECHVWHYPRTVKAVECTSEIYKDGRLVQLDAYTIEGYNYFKIRDIAKLFNFAVTWNAESKTIEIDVNKDYEE
;
A
#
# COMPACT_ATOMS: atom_id res chain seq x y z
N MET A 1 -41.30 -31.59 62.78
CA MET A 1 -42.75 -31.27 62.71
C MET A 1 -43.00 -30.37 61.51
N LYS A 2 -44.07 -30.68 60.77
CA LYS A 2 -44.85 -29.94 59.75
C LYS A 2 -44.37 -28.53 59.33
N LYS A 3 -44.15 -28.16 58.06
CA LYS A 3 -44.95 -28.15 56.79
C LYS A 3 -45.45 -26.72 56.44
N VAL A 4 -45.14 -26.30 55.20
CA VAL A 4 -45.85 -25.35 54.28
C VAL A 4 -45.86 -23.84 54.60
N PHE A 5 -45.33 -22.97 53.72
CA PHE A 5 -46.08 -22.30 52.64
C PHE A 5 -45.22 -21.37 51.76
N SER A 6 -45.53 -21.43 50.47
CA SER A 6 -45.06 -20.58 49.37
C SER A 6 -45.65 -19.18 49.47
N ILE A 7 -44.85 -18.13 49.20
CA ILE A 7 -45.33 -16.83 48.73
C ILE A 7 -44.41 -16.37 47.59
N ILE A 8 -45.01 -16.28 46.40
CA ILE A 8 -44.51 -15.60 45.22
C ILE A 8 -44.68 -14.10 45.44
N LEU A 9 -43.62 -13.30 45.27
CA LEU A 9 -43.76 -11.86 45.00
C LEU A 9 -42.59 -11.32 44.13
N THR A 10 -42.86 -11.33 42.82
CA THR A 10 -42.72 -10.23 41.85
C THR A 10 -41.64 -9.14 42.07
N VAL A 11 -40.63 -9.19 41.19
CA VAL A 11 -39.97 -8.09 40.43
C VAL A 11 -39.43 -6.87 41.20
N PHE A 12 -38.10 -6.70 41.20
CA PHE A 12 -37.49 -5.49 40.60
C PHE A 12 -36.17 -5.86 39.93
N LEU A 13 -36.20 -5.82 38.59
CA LEU A 13 -35.06 -5.87 37.69
C LEU A 13 -34.19 -4.64 37.96
N VAL A 14 -33.13 -4.78 38.75
CA VAL A 14 -32.06 -3.78 38.74
C VAL A 14 -31.18 -4.11 37.54
N ILE A 15 -31.54 -3.54 36.38
CA ILE A 15 -30.60 -3.30 35.30
C ILE A 15 -29.53 -2.40 35.91
N HIS A 16 -28.46 -2.99 36.43
CA HIS A 16 -27.20 -2.28 36.44
C HIS A 16 -26.91 -2.04 34.97
N LEU A 17 -27.02 -0.77 34.57
CA LEU A 17 -26.37 -0.29 33.37
C LEU A 17 -24.91 -0.73 33.52
N ILE A 18 -24.58 -1.84 32.86
CA ILE A 18 -23.25 -1.99 32.30
C ILE A 18 -23.24 -0.89 31.24
N ALA A 19 -22.87 0.32 31.66
CA ALA A 19 -22.31 1.27 30.72
C ALA A 19 -21.31 0.44 29.92
N PRO A 20 -21.39 0.41 28.57
CA PRO A 20 -20.27 -0.12 27.83
C PRO A 20 -19.11 0.73 28.29
N VAL A 21 -18.25 0.16 29.12
CA VAL A 21 -16.86 0.57 29.24
C VAL A 21 -16.44 0.58 27.79
N PHE A 22 -16.32 1.79 27.22
CA PHE A 22 -15.69 1.96 25.93
C PHE A 22 -14.36 1.26 26.10
N ALA A 23 -14.25 0.06 25.56
CA ALA A 23 -13.01 -0.64 25.52
C ALA A 23 -12.09 0.28 24.72
N ALA A 24 -11.23 1.01 25.42
CA ALA A 24 -10.08 1.65 24.82
C ALA A 24 -9.21 0.52 24.28
N ASN A 25 -9.54 0.07 23.08
CA ASN A 25 -8.78 -0.89 22.32
C ASN A 25 -8.67 -0.35 20.91
N VAL A 26 -7.89 0.71 20.79
CA VAL A 26 -7.30 1.07 19.52
C VAL A 26 -5.83 1.31 19.81
N ASN A 27 -4.98 0.38 19.35
CA ASN A 27 -3.52 0.51 19.31
C ASN A 27 -3.15 1.63 18.33
N ALA A 28 -3.56 2.86 18.64
CA ALA A 28 -3.22 4.01 17.84
C ALA A 28 -1.70 4.19 17.94
N LYS A 29 -1.06 4.26 16.78
CA LYS A 29 0.39 4.39 16.64
C LYS A 29 0.72 5.73 16.00
N THR A 30 2.02 6.01 15.95
CA THR A 30 2.56 7.01 15.03
C THR A 30 2.65 6.42 13.62
N GLY A 31 2.26 7.21 12.62
CA GLY A 31 2.51 6.95 11.20
C GLY A 31 3.35 8.07 10.58
N TYR A 32 3.81 7.86 9.35
CA TYR A 32 4.71 8.79 8.68
C TYR A 32 4.28 9.03 7.24
N ILE A 33 4.24 10.30 6.84
CA ILE A 33 4.13 10.69 5.43
C ILE A 33 5.55 10.67 4.88
N THR A 34 5.78 9.76 3.94
CA THR A 34 7.05 9.55 3.26
C THR A 34 6.96 10.13 1.85
N VAL A 35 7.97 10.87 1.42
CA VAL A 35 8.08 11.39 0.05
C VAL A 35 9.34 10.89 -0.66
N GLU A 36 9.31 10.94 -1.98
CA GLU A 36 10.46 10.67 -2.84
C GLU A 36 11.30 11.95 -3.01
N GLU A 37 12.58 11.85 -2.70
CA GLU A 37 13.59 12.90 -2.83
C GLU A 37 14.67 12.49 -3.82
N TYR A 38 15.06 13.40 -4.70
CA TYR A 38 16.15 13.16 -5.64
C TYR A 38 17.49 13.46 -4.97
N ASP A 39 18.36 12.46 -4.95
CA ASP A 39 19.76 12.66 -4.56
C ASP A 39 20.58 13.05 -5.79
N TYR A 40 20.87 14.34 -5.89
CA TYR A 40 21.72 14.93 -6.93
C TYR A 40 23.22 14.84 -6.63
N SER A 41 23.63 14.33 -5.46
CA SER A 41 25.03 14.23 -5.06
C SER A 41 25.75 13.00 -5.60
N ALA A 42 25.00 12.02 -6.14
CA ALA A 42 25.55 10.80 -6.72
C ALA A 42 25.85 10.97 -8.23
N GLU A 43 26.84 10.24 -8.75
CA GLU A 43 27.18 10.18 -10.19
C GLU A 43 25.99 9.76 -11.08
N LYS A 44 24.95 9.17 -10.47
CA LYS A 44 23.66 8.84 -11.07
C LYS A 44 22.55 9.30 -10.13
N THR A 45 21.55 10.03 -10.63
CA THR A 45 20.38 10.42 -9.84
C THR A 45 19.74 9.19 -9.20
N THR A 46 19.65 9.17 -7.88
CA THR A 46 18.95 8.12 -7.12
C THR A 46 17.74 8.71 -6.41
N ILE A 47 16.69 7.91 -6.24
CA ILE A 47 15.51 8.30 -5.47
C ILE A 47 15.71 7.82 -4.04
N LYS A 48 15.81 8.76 -3.10
CA LYS A 48 15.75 8.51 -1.66
C LYS A 48 14.32 8.69 -1.17
N ARG A 49 14.01 8.07 -0.03
CA ARG A 49 12.72 8.20 0.64
C ARG A 49 12.97 8.76 2.02
N ALA A 50 12.29 9.85 2.34
CA ALA A 50 12.38 10.52 3.63
C ALA A 50 10.99 10.58 4.28
N ASP A 51 10.93 10.23 5.56
CA ASP A 51 9.78 10.53 6.39
C ASP A 51 9.84 12.01 6.75
N ILE A 52 8.85 12.77 6.29
CA ILE A 52 8.90 14.24 6.38
C ILE A 52 7.87 14.81 7.37
N ILE A 53 6.79 14.06 7.61
CA ILE A 53 5.72 14.46 8.53
C ILE A 53 5.33 13.26 9.37
N GLU A 54 5.37 13.43 10.69
CA GLU A 54 4.82 12.49 11.65
C GLU A 54 3.31 12.71 11.81
N VAL A 55 2.54 11.62 11.89
CA VAL A 55 1.08 11.65 12.08
C VAL A 55 0.71 10.84 13.32
N THR A 56 0.02 11.46 14.27
CA THR A 56 -0.38 10.81 15.53
C THR A 56 -1.77 10.18 15.47
N ASN A 57 -2.05 9.31 16.43
CA ASN A 57 -3.32 8.59 16.61
C ASN A 57 -3.76 7.74 15.41
N VAL A 58 -2.80 7.19 14.67
CA VAL A 58 -3.05 6.37 13.48
C VAL A 58 -3.51 4.97 13.88
N VAL A 59 -4.69 4.59 13.42
CA VAL A 59 -5.31 3.27 13.60
C VAL A 59 -4.99 2.35 12.43
N SER A 60 -4.92 2.90 11.23
CA SER A 60 -4.55 2.17 10.01
C SER A 60 -3.88 3.07 9.01
N GLU A 61 -3.03 2.44 8.22
CA GLU A 61 -2.20 3.08 7.21
C GLU A 61 -2.19 2.13 6.01
N VAL A 62 -2.79 2.57 4.91
CA VAL A 62 -2.92 1.78 3.68
C VAL A 62 -2.74 2.69 2.47
N MET A 63 -2.36 2.13 1.33
CA MET A 63 -2.34 2.88 0.08
C MET A 63 -3.74 2.90 -0.54
N LYS A 64 -4.17 4.06 -1.05
CA LYS A 64 -5.42 4.20 -1.79
C LYS A 64 -5.24 4.99 -3.09
N PRO A 65 -6.03 4.70 -4.14
CA PRO A 65 -6.11 5.54 -5.33
C PRO A 65 -6.48 6.98 -4.98
N ILE A 66 -6.00 7.92 -5.79
CA ILE A 66 -6.44 9.31 -5.71
C ILE A 66 -7.87 9.42 -6.22
N GLU A 67 -8.78 9.86 -5.36
CA GLU A 67 -10.16 10.19 -5.73
C GLU A 67 -10.39 11.72 -5.86
N HIS A 68 -9.33 12.53 -5.75
CA HIS A 68 -9.42 13.98 -5.66
C HIS A 68 -9.09 14.69 -7.00
N PRO A 69 -9.74 15.82 -7.34
CA PRO A 69 -9.52 16.55 -8.60
C PRO A 69 -8.14 17.22 -8.78
N VAL A 70 -7.18 17.00 -7.88
CA VAL A 70 -5.90 17.74 -7.94
C VAL A 70 -4.89 16.96 -8.77
N LYS A 71 -4.20 17.69 -9.65
CA LYS A 71 -3.09 17.17 -10.43
C LYS A 71 -1.97 16.76 -9.46
N ASN A 72 -1.67 15.47 -9.43
CA ASN A 72 -0.54 14.88 -8.73
C ASN A 72 0.16 13.94 -9.71
N ASP A 73 1.49 13.89 -9.65
CA ASP A 73 2.27 12.92 -10.42
C ASP A 73 2.23 11.53 -9.76
N ASN A 74 1.90 11.46 -8.47
CA ASN A 74 1.62 10.20 -7.78
C ASN A 74 0.19 9.73 -8.06
N GLN A 75 0.01 8.43 -8.34
CA GLN A 75 -1.31 7.83 -8.59
C GLN A 75 -2.06 7.43 -7.31
N PHE A 76 -1.38 7.46 -6.16
CA PHE A 76 -1.86 6.93 -4.88
C PHE A 76 -1.44 7.82 -3.72
N PHE A 77 -2.25 7.85 -2.65
CA PHE A 77 -1.90 8.48 -1.38
C PHE A 77 -1.72 7.43 -0.29
N LYS A 78 -0.84 7.74 0.65
CA LYS A 78 -0.90 7.10 1.95
C LYS A 78 -2.16 7.59 2.67
N TYR A 79 -3.06 6.66 2.94
CA TYR A 79 -4.31 6.87 3.64
C TYR A 79 -4.12 6.53 5.11
N PHE A 80 -4.41 7.50 5.98
CA PHE A 80 -4.41 7.33 7.42
C PHE A 80 -5.85 7.33 7.94
N LEU A 81 -6.23 6.28 8.66
CA LEU A 81 -7.39 6.32 9.55
C LEU A 81 -6.91 6.71 10.93
N VAL A 82 -7.44 7.80 11.50
CA VAL A 82 -7.07 8.29 12.83
C VAL A 82 -8.28 8.34 13.75
N ASP A 83 -8.07 8.12 15.06
CA ASP A 83 -9.13 8.12 16.07
C ASP A 83 -9.21 9.46 16.82
N GLY A 84 -10.34 10.14 16.70
CA GLY A 84 -10.66 11.37 17.43
C GLY A 84 -9.98 12.63 16.91
N SER A 85 -8.65 12.67 16.94
CA SER A 85 -7.85 13.83 16.55
C SER A 85 -6.48 13.39 16.07
N THR A 86 -5.78 14.24 15.32
CA THR A 86 -4.39 14.01 14.94
C THR A 86 -3.58 15.30 14.98
N VAL A 87 -2.29 15.17 15.23
CA VAL A 87 -1.27 16.20 15.06
C VAL A 87 -0.32 15.71 13.98
N LEU A 88 -0.12 16.54 12.97
CA LEU A 88 0.87 16.37 11.92
C LEU A 88 2.07 17.24 12.29
N THR A 89 3.26 16.67 12.39
CA THR A 89 4.47 17.39 12.83
C THR A 89 5.56 17.26 11.77
N ALA A 90 6.12 18.39 11.31
CA ALA A 90 7.25 18.39 10.39
C ALA A 90 8.51 17.84 11.08
N LEU A 91 9.19 16.91 10.39
CA LEU A 91 10.41 16.27 10.87
C LEU A 91 11.69 17.03 10.49
N GLU A 92 11.56 18.03 9.61
CA GLU A 92 12.64 18.86 9.07
C GLU A 92 12.15 20.31 8.85
N ASP A 93 13.06 21.24 8.60
CA ASP A 93 12.81 22.66 8.27
C ASP A 93 12.72 22.92 6.74
N THR A 94 12.81 21.85 5.96
CA THR A 94 12.85 21.85 4.49
C THR A 94 11.46 21.83 3.85
N HIS A 95 10.38 21.81 4.64
CA HIS A 95 9.01 21.59 4.14
C HIS A 95 8.00 22.60 4.67
N ILE A 96 7.21 23.13 3.73
CA ILE A 96 5.95 23.81 4.01
C ILE A 96 4.83 22.84 3.70
N PHE A 97 3.88 22.67 4.62
CA PHE A 97 2.71 21.84 4.39
C PHE A 97 1.45 22.51 4.93
N TYR A 98 0.33 22.23 4.27
CA TYR A 98 -0.99 22.62 4.73
C TYR A 98 -1.95 21.44 4.60
N VAL A 99 -3.04 21.49 5.37
CA VAL A 99 -4.08 20.47 5.32
C VAL A 99 -5.40 21.08 4.88
N GLU A 100 -6.07 20.46 3.93
CA GLU A 100 -7.40 20.88 3.48
C GLU A 100 -8.46 19.90 3.96
N LYS A 101 -9.49 20.40 4.64
CA LYS A 101 -10.71 19.64 4.93
C LYS A 101 -11.53 19.53 3.67
N LEU A 102 -11.95 18.31 3.38
CA LEU A 102 -12.67 17.94 2.17
C LEU A 102 -14.12 17.58 2.48
N GLU A 103 -15.01 17.93 1.55
CA GLU A 103 -16.39 17.47 1.52
C GLU A 103 -16.73 16.96 0.13
N TYR A 104 -17.44 15.82 0.05
CA TYR A 104 -17.93 15.29 -1.22
C TYR A 104 -19.25 15.96 -1.60
N LYS A 105 -19.25 16.72 -2.70
CA LYS A 105 -20.42 17.46 -3.22
C LYS A 105 -20.50 17.27 -4.73
N GLU A 106 -21.71 16.97 -5.23
CA GLU A 106 -21.97 16.90 -6.68
C GLU A 106 -21.01 15.98 -7.45
N GLY A 107 -20.65 14.83 -6.87
CA GLY A 107 -19.79 13.85 -7.52
C GLY A 107 -18.28 14.10 -7.40
N LYS A 108 -17.85 15.16 -6.67
CA LYS A 108 -16.43 15.50 -6.50
C LYS A 108 -16.12 15.94 -5.06
N TYR A 109 -14.87 15.79 -4.65
CA TYR A 109 -14.37 16.41 -3.42
C TYR A 109 -14.08 17.89 -3.64
N VAL A 110 -14.45 18.71 -2.65
CA VAL A 110 -14.14 20.15 -2.61
C VAL A 110 -13.50 20.50 -1.27
N SER A 111 -12.52 21.39 -1.33
CA SER A 111 -11.88 21.98 -0.14
C SER A 111 -12.83 22.97 0.52
N VAL A 112 -13.05 22.83 1.83
CA VAL A 112 -13.96 23.69 2.61
C VAL A 112 -13.27 24.46 3.73
N LYS A 113 -12.05 24.06 4.12
CA LYS A 113 -11.25 24.73 5.15
C LYS A 113 -9.79 24.35 4.99
N ARG A 114 -8.89 25.32 5.10
CA ARG A 114 -7.44 25.08 5.13
C ARG A 114 -6.89 25.29 6.54
N TYR A 115 -5.96 24.43 6.91
CA TYR A 115 -5.18 24.48 8.14
C TYR A 115 -3.72 24.69 7.75
N GLU A 116 -3.09 25.70 8.35
CA GLU A 116 -1.70 26.07 8.11
C GLU A 116 -0.85 25.65 9.31
N GLN A 117 0.46 25.49 9.08
CA GLN A 117 1.44 25.27 10.15
C GLN A 117 1.37 26.40 11.20
N ASP A 118 1.73 26.04 12.43
CA ASP A 118 1.70 26.98 13.55
C ASP A 118 2.68 28.15 13.35
N LYS A 119 2.25 29.34 13.75
CA LYS A 119 3.05 30.57 13.56
C LYS A 119 4.24 30.67 14.52
N GLU A 120 4.29 29.87 15.58
CA GLU A 120 5.39 29.92 16.55
C GLU A 120 6.69 29.39 15.94
N HIS A 121 6.58 28.45 15.01
CA HIS A 121 7.71 27.91 14.26
C HIS A 121 8.03 28.66 12.97
N LEU A 122 7.27 29.72 12.62
CA LEU A 122 7.52 30.54 11.44
C LEU A 122 8.69 31.49 11.70
N VAL A 123 9.76 31.34 10.92
CA VAL A 123 10.93 32.22 10.92
C VAL A 123 10.94 33.03 9.63
N THR A 124 11.16 34.33 9.75
CA THR A 124 11.42 35.22 8.62
C THR A 124 12.81 35.82 8.76
N GLU A 125 13.68 35.54 7.80
CA GLU A 125 15.03 36.07 7.73
C GLU A 125 15.04 37.55 7.30
N GLU A 126 16.16 38.24 7.54
CA GLU A 126 16.36 39.63 7.08
C GLU A 126 16.23 39.79 5.56
N THR A 127 16.49 38.71 4.81
CA THR A 127 16.33 38.63 3.35
C THR A 127 14.86 38.66 2.91
N GLY A 128 13.91 38.53 3.85
CA GLY A 128 12.48 38.36 3.59
C GLY A 128 12.07 36.91 3.31
N TYR A 129 13.03 35.98 3.27
CA TYR A 129 12.76 34.55 3.14
C TYR A 129 12.07 34.03 4.41
N SER A 130 10.94 33.32 4.26
CA SER A 130 10.19 32.77 5.39
C SER A 130 10.07 31.26 5.27
N TYR A 131 10.28 30.55 6.38
CA TYR A 131 10.21 29.10 6.46
C TYR A 131 9.73 28.65 7.84
N TYR A 132 9.25 27.41 7.93
CA TYR A 132 8.88 26.80 9.20
C TYR A 132 10.02 25.94 9.73
N THR A 133 10.31 26.06 11.02
CA THR A 133 11.32 25.22 11.67
C THR A 133 10.80 23.80 11.93
N LYS A 134 11.74 22.86 12.06
CA LYS A 134 11.46 21.48 12.48
C LYS A 134 10.63 21.47 13.76
N GLY A 135 9.60 20.62 13.81
CA GLY A 135 8.65 20.56 14.92
C GLY A 135 7.40 21.44 14.72
N SER A 136 7.36 22.25 13.66
CA SER A 136 6.12 22.91 13.24
C SER A 136 5.01 21.90 13.00
N TYR A 137 3.78 22.26 13.32
CA TYR A 137 2.68 21.31 13.36
C TYR A 137 1.34 21.86 12.89
N ILE A 138 0.45 20.94 12.53
CA ILE A 138 -0.96 21.18 12.27
C ILE A 138 -1.78 20.23 13.15
N ARG A 139 -2.74 20.80 13.90
CA ARG A 139 -3.67 20.04 14.75
C ARG A 139 -5.05 19.94 14.10
N ILE A 140 -5.60 18.74 14.07
CA ILE A 140 -6.94 18.45 13.55
C ILE A 140 -7.73 17.72 14.63
N ASP A 141 -8.73 18.41 15.18
CA ASP A 141 -9.61 17.88 16.25
C ASP A 141 -11.02 17.53 15.77
N GLU A 142 -11.37 17.94 14.55
CA GLU A 142 -12.69 17.71 13.98
C GLU A 142 -12.69 16.38 13.20
N PRO A 143 -13.71 15.52 13.38
CA PRO A 143 -13.94 14.41 12.47
C PRO A 143 -14.18 14.91 11.05
N GLY A 144 -13.65 14.19 10.07
CA GLY A 144 -13.71 14.61 8.68
C GLY A 144 -12.69 13.92 7.79
N GLU A 145 -12.62 14.42 6.57
CA GLU A 145 -11.73 13.96 5.52
C GLU A 145 -10.77 15.09 5.17
N TYR A 146 -9.50 14.77 5.05
CA TYR A 146 -8.45 15.76 4.95
C TYR A 146 -7.41 15.31 3.93
N ALA A 147 -6.88 16.25 3.15
CA ALA A 147 -5.75 16.02 2.28
C ALA A 147 -4.56 16.88 2.69
N VAL A 148 -3.37 16.28 2.71
CA VAL A 148 -2.12 16.92 3.13
C VAL A 148 -1.34 17.32 1.89
N TYR A 149 -1.05 18.60 1.76
CA TYR A 149 -0.26 19.17 0.67
C TYR A 149 1.13 19.54 1.16
N VAL A 150 2.17 19.26 0.37
CA VAL A 150 3.57 19.51 0.73
C VAL A 150 4.29 20.26 -0.38
N ILE A 151 5.05 21.28 0.01
CA ILE A 151 5.95 22.08 -0.83
C ILE A 151 7.33 22.07 -0.16
N PHE A 152 8.38 21.76 -0.90
CA PHE A 152 9.74 21.91 -0.40
C PHE A 152 10.18 23.38 -0.44
N CYS A 153 10.83 23.81 0.64
CA CYS A 153 11.55 25.08 0.75
C CYS A 153 12.56 25.20 -0.40
N GLY A 154 12.26 26.02 -1.42
CA GLY A 154 13.07 26.12 -2.65
C GLY A 154 12.34 25.84 -3.96
N SER A 155 11.00 25.66 -3.93
CA SER A 155 10.05 25.63 -5.07
C SER A 155 9.68 24.27 -5.69
N GLU A 156 10.12 23.14 -5.11
CA GLU A 156 9.62 21.83 -5.57
C GLU A 156 8.25 21.53 -4.95
N ASP A 157 7.22 21.58 -5.79
CA ASP A 157 5.85 21.25 -5.42
C ASP A 157 5.66 19.73 -5.47
N LYS A 158 5.42 19.09 -4.32
CA LYS A 158 5.09 17.65 -4.26
C LYS A 158 3.60 17.40 -4.41
N GLY A 159 2.79 18.45 -4.39
CA GLY A 159 1.35 18.36 -4.43
C GLY A 159 0.79 17.76 -3.13
N TYR A 160 -0.34 17.07 -3.28
CA TYR A 160 -0.87 16.27 -2.20
C TYR A 160 0.01 15.02 -2.00
N CYS A 161 0.21 14.61 -0.74
CA CYS A 161 1.06 13.46 -0.40
C CYS A 161 0.34 12.43 0.48
N ALA A 162 -0.71 12.84 1.21
CA ALA A 162 -1.46 11.95 2.08
C ALA A 162 -2.94 12.34 2.18
N TYR A 163 -3.74 11.37 2.58
CA TYR A 163 -5.13 11.56 2.94
C TYR A 163 -5.37 11.07 4.36
N ILE A 164 -6.13 11.83 5.16
CA ILE A 164 -6.41 11.52 6.55
C ILE A 164 -7.92 11.49 6.76
N LYS A 165 -8.43 10.36 7.24
CA LYS A 165 -9.79 10.22 7.77
C LYS A 165 -9.74 10.30 9.28
N VAL A 166 -10.25 11.39 9.85
CA VAL A 166 -10.45 11.54 11.29
C VAL A 166 -11.81 10.99 11.65
N ALA A 167 -11.84 9.85 12.34
CA ALA A 167 -13.08 9.29 12.88
C ALA A 167 -13.44 9.95 14.23
N PRO A 168 -14.71 9.98 14.64
CA PRO A 168 -15.07 10.33 16.00
C PRO A 168 -14.29 9.50 17.03
N LYS A 169 -13.91 10.12 18.15
CA LYS A 169 -13.08 9.47 19.17
C LYS A 169 -13.69 8.16 19.67
N GLY A 170 -12.88 7.10 19.71
CA GLY A 170 -13.26 5.75 20.13
C GLY A 170 -14.07 4.98 19.08
N THR A 171 -14.15 5.45 17.84
CA THR A 171 -14.96 4.80 16.79
C THR A 171 -14.14 4.22 15.64
N ALA A 172 -12.88 4.63 15.49
CA ALA A 172 -12.01 4.07 14.46
C ALA A 172 -11.71 2.58 14.74
N LYS A 173 -11.82 1.77 13.70
CA LYS A 173 -11.43 0.35 13.72
C LYS A 173 -10.37 0.10 12.65
N PRO A 174 -9.39 -0.78 12.91
CA PRO A 174 -8.40 -1.14 11.92
C PRO A 174 -9.04 -1.56 10.59
N ILE A 175 -8.45 -1.11 9.49
CA ILE A 175 -8.84 -1.55 8.14
C ILE A 175 -8.27 -2.94 7.96
N GLU A 176 -9.16 -3.94 7.96
CA GLU A 176 -8.79 -5.33 7.77
C GLU A 176 -8.45 -5.60 6.29
N PRO A 177 -7.35 -6.31 6.00
CA PRO A 177 -7.03 -6.73 4.64
C PRO A 177 -8.14 -7.59 4.05
N LYS A 178 -8.46 -7.41 2.77
CA LYS A 178 -9.48 -8.23 2.10
C LYS A 178 -9.05 -9.69 2.07
N VAL A 179 -9.97 -10.60 2.35
CA VAL A 179 -9.73 -12.04 2.24
C VAL A 179 -10.53 -12.59 1.06
N LYS A 180 -9.84 -13.29 0.16
CA LYS A 180 -10.41 -13.97 -1.00
C LYS A 180 -10.11 -15.46 -0.96
N THR A 181 -10.79 -16.18 -1.84
CA THR A 181 -10.55 -17.60 -2.11
C THR A 181 -9.64 -17.73 -3.32
N ALA A 182 -8.49 -18.38 -3.13
CA ALA A 182 -7.57 -18.72 -4.21
C ALA A 182 -7.73 -20.19 -4.58
N LYS A 183 -8.02 -20.45 -5.85
CA LYS A 183 -8.15 -21.81 -6.40
C LYS A 183 -6.90 -22.15 -7.18
N PHE A 184 -6.29 -23.29 -6.93
CA PHE A 184 -5.14 -23.74 -7.70
C PHE A 184 -5.44 -23.72 -9.21
N SER A 185 -4.52 -23.15 -9.99
CA SER A 185 -4.64 -23.07 -11.45
C SER A 185 -4.01 -24.30 -12.10
N ASN A 186 -4.79 -25.00 -12.92
CA ASN A 186 -4.29 -26.12 -13.73
C ASN A 186 -3.74 -25.65 -15.10
N ALA A 187 -3.53 -24.35 -15.28
CA ALA A 187 -2.94 -23.81 -16.49
C ALA A 187 -1.50 -24.28 -16.64
N LYS A 188 -1.13 -24.69 -17.85
CA LYS A 188 0.27 -24.88 -18.22
C LYS A 188 0.93 -23.51 -18.36
N ILE A 189 2.23 -23.45 -18.13
CA ILE A 189 2.98 -22.18 -18.20
C ILE A 189 4.21 -22.42 -19.05
N ARG A 190 4.48 -21.54 -20.02
CA ARG A 190 5.65 -21.62 -20.90
C ARG A 190 6.25 -20.25 -21.14
N THR A 191 7.54 -20.21 -21.42
CA THR A 191 8.26 -19.04 -21.95
C THR A 191 8.49 -19.18 -23.44
N ASN A 192 8.75 -18.07 -24.14
CA ASN A 192 9.01 -18.04 -25.60
C ASN A 192 10.18 -18.92 -26.07
N ASP A 193 11.08 -19.30 -25.16
CA ASP A 193 12.27 -20.09 -25.44
C ASP A 193 12.22 -21.51 -24.83
N SER A 194 11.17 -21.84 -24.07
CA SER A 194 11.01 -23.18 -23.48
C SER A 194 10.17 -24.09 -24.37
N GLN A 195 10.68 -25.30 -24.60
CA GLN A 195 9.90 -26.38 -25.23
C GLN A 195 9.03 -27.15 -24.23
N ASN A 196 9.26 -26.99 -22.92
CA ASN A 196 8.57 -27.72 -21.86
C ASN A 196 7.71 -26.80 -20.99
N ASP A 197 6.65 -27.37 -20.41
CA ASP A 197 5.85 -26.70 -19.39
C ASP A 197 6.71 -26.45 -18.14
N LEU A 198 6.62 -25.23 -17.60
CA LEU A 198 7.24 -24.85 -16.34
C LEU A 198 6.40 -25.40 -15.17
N LEU A 199 7.08 -25.93 -14.16
CA LEU A 199 6.46 -26.33 -12.90
C LEU A 199 6.41 -25.13 -11.97
N VAL A 200 5.25 -24.47 -11.91
CA VAL A 200 5.06 -23.25 -11.14
C VAL A 200 3.68 -23.29 -10.49
N GLU A 201 3.61 -22.93 -9.20
CA GLU A 201 2.34 -22.81 -8.51
C GLU A 201 1.67 -21.47 -8.87
N ALA A 202 0.43 -21.56 -9.36
CA ALA A 202 -0.39 -20.40 -9.67
C ALA A 202 -1.81 -20.59 -9.13
N TYR A 203 -2.47 -19.48 -8.83
CA TYR A 203 -3.84 -19.47 -8.34
C TYR A 203 -4.75 -18.61 -9.20
N ASN A 204 -5.98 -19.07 -9.41
CA ASN A 204 -7.06 -18.24 -9.88
C ASN A 204 -7.75 -17.54 -8.70
N ILE A 205 -7.79 -16.22 -8.74
CA ILE A 205 -8.52 -15.37 -7.79
C ILE A 205 -9.37 -14.42 -8.63
N ASP A 206 -10.69 -14.48 -8.45
CA ASP A 206 -11.69 -13.69 -9.19
C ASP A 206 -11.47 -13.69 -10.72
N GLY A 207 -11.12 -14.84 -11.29
CA GLY A 207 -10.95 -15.00 -12.73
C GLY A 207 -9.57 -14.64 -13.27
N TYR A 208 -8.67 -14.10 -12.45
CA TYR A 208 -7.29 -13.76 -12.86
C TYR A 208 -6.26 -14.77 -12.33
N ASN A 209 -5.15 -14.94 -13.06
CA ASN A 209 -4.06 -15.81 -12.65
C ASN A 209 -3.01 -15.05 -11.84
N TYR A 210 -2.74 -15.54 -10.63
CA TYR A 210 -1.80 -15.00 -9.67
C TYR A 210 -0.63 -15.96 -9.47
N PHE A 211 0.57 -15.42 -9.49
CA PHE A 211 1.83 -16.15 -9.40
C PHE A 211 2.68 -15.63 -8.26
N LYS A 212 3.44 -16.50 -7.61
CA LYS A 212 4.40 -16.05 -6.60
C LYS A 212 5.38 -15.08 -7.26
N LEU A 213 5.54 -13.88 -6.71
CA LEU A 213 6.36 -12.83 -7.32
C LEU A 213 7.78 -13.29 -7.66
N ARG A 214 8.38 -14.02 -6.71
CA ARG A 214 9.73 -14.57 -6.84
C ARG A 214 9.84 -15.64 -7.93
N ASP A 215 8.76 -16.37 -8.22
CA ASP A 215 8.74 -17.32 -9.33
C ASP A 215 8.74 -16.58 -10.67
N ILE A 216 7.99 -15.48 -10.79
CA ILE A 216 8.02 -14.65 -12.00
C ILE A 216 9.44 -14.11 -12.25
N ALA A 217 10.07 -13.55 -11.21
CA ALA A 217 11.44 -13.02 -11.29
C ALA A 217 12.44 -14.12 -11.66
N TYR A 218 12.30 -15.31 -11.06
CA TYR A 218 13.12 -16.48 -11.35
C TYR A 218 12.97 -16.95 -12.80
N ILE A 219 11.73 -17.05 -13.31
CA ILE A 219 11.45 -17.44 -14.70
C ILE A 219 12.11 -16.46 -15.67
N LEU A 220 11.93 -15.16 -15.46
CA LEU A 220 12.49 -14.13 -16.34
C LEU A 220 14.01 -14.06 -16.30
N LYS A 221 14.65 -14.40 -15.17
CA LYS A 221 16.11 -14.54 -15.07
C LYS A 221 16.65 -15.55 -16.10
N TYR A 222 15.91 -16.62 -16.34
CA TYR A 222 16.28 -17.70 -17.26
C TYR A 222 15.57 -17.65 -18.62
N THR A 223 14.86 -16.57 -18.92
CA THR A 223 14.19 -16.38 -20.22
C THR A 223 15.06 -15.52 -21.12
N PHE A 224 15.33 -16.02 -22.33
CA PHE A 224 16.15 -15.35 -23.33
C PHE A 224 15.30 -14.77 -24.47
N THR A 225 15.82 -13.72 -25.07
CA THR A 225 15.32 -13.20 -26.35
C THR A 225 15.63 -14.18 -27.49
N SER A 226 15.01 -13.99 -28.65
CA SER A 226 15.18 -14.85 -29.82
C SER A 226 16.64 -14.88 -30.34
N ASP A 227 17.40 -13.82 -30.10
CA ASP A 227 18.84 -13.74 -30.38
C ASP A 227 19.72 -14.28 -29.23
N LYS A 228 19.13 -15.02 -28.28
CA LYS A 228 19.78 -15.69 -27.14
C LYS A 228 20.51 -14.74 -26.17
N LYS A 229 19.96 -13.54 -25.97
CA LYS A 229 20.46 -12.57 -24.99
C LYS A 229 19.55 -12.49 -23.78
N PHE A 230 20.10 -11.97 -22.67
CA PHE A 230 19.30 -11.63 -21.51
C PHE A 230 18.30 -10.52 -21.86
N THR A 231 17.05 -10.71 -21.46
CA THR A 231 16.02 -9.70 -21.66
C THR A 231 16.16 -8.57 -20.64
N PRO A 232 16.10 -7.27 -21.03
CA PRO A 232 16.06 -6.16 -20.08
C PRO A 232 14.75 -6.12 -19.27
N LYS A 233 13.77 -6.96 -19.62
CA LYS A 233 12.48 -7.11 -18.94
C LYS A 233 12.55 -7.95 -17.66
N ARG A 234 13.72 -8.52 -17.33
CA ARG A 234 13.97 -9.22 -16.07
C ARG A 234 14.07 -8.24 -14.90
N PHE A 235 13.82 -8.72 -13.69
CA PHE A 235 13.90 -7.90 -12.49
C PHE A 235 14.32 -8.69 -11.27
N ASN A 236 14.88 -7.99 -10.29
CA ASN A 236 15.20 -8.54 -8.97
C ASN A 236 14.14 -8.15 -7.94
N VAL A 237 13.98 -8.97 -6.90
CA VAL A 237 13.03 -8.77 -5.80
C VAL A 237 13.78 -8.72 -4.48
N ILE A 238 13.75 -7.55 -3.84
CA ILE A 238 14.42 -7.29 -2.56
C ILE A 238 13.36 -6.97 -1.52
N TRP A 239 13.41 -7.67 -0.38
CA TRP A 239 12.61 -7.33 0.79
C TRP A 239 13.35 -6.30 1.63
N ASP A 240 12.68 -5.20 1.95
CA ASP A 240 13.14 -4.20 2.91
C ASP A 240 12.44 -4.45 4.25
N PRO A 241 13.14 -5.02 5.25
CA PRO A 241 12.54 -5.35 6.54
C PRO A 241 12.25 -4.11 7.40
N GLU A 242 12.99 -3.02 7.21
CA GLU A 242 12.78 -1.77 7.97
C GLU A 242 11.48 -1.11 7.52
N LYS A 243 11.28 -1.02 6.21
CA LYS A 243 10.07 -0.43 5.62
C LYS A 243 8.92 -1.41 5.43
N LYS A 244 9.16 -2.71 5.65
CA LYS A 244 8.23 -3.81 5.34
C LYS A 244 7.71 -3.75 3.91
N ALA A 245 8.61 -3.41 2.99
CA ALA A 245 8.31 -3.09 1.61
C ALA A 245 9.00 -4.05 0.63
N ILE A 246 8.40 -4.19 -0.55
CA ILE A 246 8.94 -4.98 -1.65
C ILE A 246 9.58 -4.02 -2.66
N ASN A 247 10.86 -4.17 -2.92
CA ASN A 247 11.57 -3.42 -3.96
C ASN A 247 11.79 -4.30 -5.18
N LEU A 248 11.33 -3.82 -6.33
CA LEU A 248 11.52 -4.42 -7.64
C LEU A 248 12.55 -3.59 -8.40
N ILE A 249 13.64 -4.22 -8.82
CA ILE A 249 14.75 -3.56 -9.51
C ILE A 249 14.76 -4.04 -10.96
N SER A 250 14.53 -3.13 -11.91
CA SER A 250 14.49 -3.44 -13.35
C SER A 250 15.87 -3.78 -13.92
N ASP A 251 15.88 -4.54 -15.02
CA ASP A 251 17.08 -4.99 -15.73
C ASP A 251 18.16 -5.58 -14.80
N ALA A 252 17.69 -6.26 -13.75
CA ALA A 252 18.54 -6.84 -12.73
C ALA A 252 18.26 -8.32 -12.58
N ASP A 253 19.33 -9.08 -12.37
CA ASP A 253 19.26 -10.50 -12.13
C ASP A 253 18.62 -10.81 -10.77
N TYR A 254 17.59 -11.64 -10.80
CA TYR A 254 16.99 -12.16 -9.58
C TYR A 254 18.02 -12.95 -8.74
N GLN A 255 18.01 -12.68 -7.42
CA GLN A 255 18.81 -13.41 -6.43
C GLN A 255 17.98 -14.55 -5.85
N ILE A 256 18.41 -15.78 -6.11
CA ILE A 256 17.73 -17.02 -5.69
C ILE A 256 17.82 -17.15 -4.17
N VAL A 257 16.69 -17.36 -3.51
CA VAL A 257 16.61 -17.51 -2.04
C VAL A 257 16.09 -18.88 -1.61
N GLY A 258 15.69 -19.72 -2.56
CA GLY A 258 15.19 -21.08 -2.31
C GLY A 258 13.65 -21.14 -2.30
N GLY A 259 13.11 -22.25 -2.81
CA GLY A 259 11.67 -22.49 -2.92
C GLY A 259 11.02 -21.88 -4.16
N GLU A 260 11.80 -21.34 -5.10
CA GLU A 260 11.32 -20.91 -6.41
C GLU A 260 10.83 -22.10 -7.26
N CYS A 261 9.77 -21.87 -8.03
CA CYS A 261 9.16 -22.84 -8.94
C CYS A 261 8.90 -24.21 -8.28
N HIS A 262 8.51 -24.19 -7.01
CA HIS A 262 8.12 -25.37 -6.25
C HIS A 262 6.60 -25.47 -6.22
N VAL A 263 6.07 -26.66 -6.53
CA VAL A 263 4.63 -26.95 -6.50
C VAL A 263 4.37 -27.84 -5.28
N TRP A 264 3.57 -27.35 -4.34
CA TRP A 264 3.09 -28.18 -3.23
C TRP A 264 1.95 -29.07 -3.70
N HIS A 265 1.99 -30.34 -3.32
CA HIS A 265 1.18 -31.40 -3.90
C HIS A 265 -0.34 -31.11 -3.90
N TYR A 266 -0.96 -31.32 -5.07
CA TYR A 266 -2.39 -31.38 -5.43
C TYR A 266 -3.19 -30.06 -5.57
N PRO A 267 -4.19 -30.03 -6.49
CA PRO A 267 -5.13 -28.92 -6.59
C PRO A 267 -5.82 -28.64 -5.26
N ARG A 268 -5.69 -27.41 -4.78
CA ARG A 268 -6.25 -26.95 -3.50
C ARG A 268 -6.95 -25.61 -3.62
N THR A 269 -7.80 -25.34 -2.65
CA THR A 269 -8.41 -24.03 -2.45
C THR A 269 -7.92 -23.49 -1.12
N VAL A 270 -7.34 -22.29 -1.14
CA VAL A 270 -6.68 -21.66 0.01
C VAL A 270 -7.21 -20.25 0.24
N LYS A 271 -6.98 -19.72 1.44
CA LYS A 271 -7.25 -18.31 1.74
C LYS A 271 -6.14 -17.45 1.16
N ALA A 272 -6.54 -16.35 0.52
CA ALA A 272 -5.65 -15.32 0.02
C ALA A 272 -5.97 -14.02 0.76
N VAL A 273 -5.00 -13.50 1.51
CA VAL A 273 -5.14 -12.26 2.27
C VAL A 273 -4.48 -11.14 1.48
N GLU A 274 -5.15 -10.01 1.27
CA GLU A 274 -4.60 -8.85 0.56
C GLU A 274 -3.23 -8.47 1.14
N CYS A 275 -2.24 -8.33 0.27
CA CYS A 275 -0.91 -7.91 0.66
C CYS A 275 -0.93 -6.42 1.00
N THR A 276 -0.50 -6.06 2.21
CA THR A 276 -0.47 -4.66 2.67
C THR A 276 0.93 -4.04 2.58
N SER A 277 1.92 -4.77 2.07
CA SER A 277 3.26 -4.22 1.86
C SER A 277 3.26 -3.22 0.73
N GLU A 278 3.95 -2.10 0.94
CA GLU A 278 4.26 -1.16 -0.14
C GLU A 278 5.16 -1.84 -1.17
N ILE A 279 4.93 -1.54 -2.45
CA ILE A 279 5.70 -2.10 -3.56
C ILE A 279 6.31 -0.96 -4.33
N TYR A 280 7.61 -1.07 -4.60
CA TYR A 280 8.37 -0.06 -5.31
C TYR A 280 8.97 -0.66 -6.56
N LYS A 281 8.89 0.05 -7.67
CA LYS A 281 9.66 -0.24 -8.89
C LYS A 281 10.69 0.86 -9.10
N ASP A 282 11.97 0.48 -9.10
CA ASP A 282 13.08 1.40 -9.32
C ASP A 282 13.03 2.63 -8.40
N GLY A 283 12.65 2.40 -7.13
CA GLY A 283 12.49 3.44 -6.12
C GLY A 283 11.12 4.12 -6.09
N ARG A 284 10.33 4.02 -7.17
CA ARG A 284 9.01 4.63 -7.29
C ARG A 284 7.89 3.76 -6.76
N LEU A 285 6.99 4.33 -5.97
CA LEU A 285 5.84 3.58 -5.43
C LEU A 285 4.89 3.13 -6.56
N VAL A 286 4.48 1.87 -6.53
CA VAL A 286 3.49 1.30 -7.46
C VAL A 286 2.43 0.51 -6.70
N GLN A 287 1.19 0.52 -7.19
CA GLN A 287 0.13 -0.32 -6.65
C GLN A 287 -0.12 -1.50 -7.57
N LEU A 288 -0.10 -2.69 -6.99
CA LEU A 288 -0.42 -3.94 -7.66
C LEU A 288 -1.39 -4.72 -6.78
N ASP A 289 -2.38 -5.36 -7.40
CA ASP A 289 -3.23 -6.30 -6.68
C ASP A 289 -2.38 -7.53 -6.33
N ALA A 290 -2.18 -7.74 -5.03
CA ALA A 290 -1.37 -8.82 -4.51
C ALA A 290 -2.02 -9.46 -3.29
N TYR A 291 -1.77 -10.74 -3.10
CA TYR A 291 -2.25 -11.51 -1.96
C TYR A 291 -1.14 -12.33 -1.34
N THR A 292 -1.09 -12.36 -0.02
CA THR A 292 -0.29 -13.30 0.75
C THR A 292 -1.04 -14.63 0.86
N ILE A 293 -0.42 -15.70 0.36
CA ILE A 293 -0.89 -17.09 0.46
C ILE A 293 0.24 -17.90 1.07
N GLU A 294 -0.01 -18.52 2.22
CA GLU A 294 0.97 -19.37 2.93
C GLU A 294 2.34 -18.69 3.15
N GLY A 295 2.33 -17.38 3.42
CA GLY A 295 3.55 -16.60 3.67
C GLY A 295 4.27 -16.09 2.43
N TYR A 296 3.75 -16.35 1.22
CA TYR A 296 4.31 -15.84 -0.03
C TYR A 296 3.39 -14.83 -0.69
N ASN A 297 3.97 -13.84 -1.37
CA ASN A 297 3.21 -12.80 -2.07
C ASN A 297 2.96 -13.20 -3.53
N TYR A 298 1.69 -13.30 -3.89
CA TYR A 298 1.18 -13.67 -5.19
C TYR A 298 0.61 -12.44 -5.91
N PHE A 299 1.00 -12.25 -7.16
CA PHE A 299 0.65 -11.09 -7.97
C PHE A 299 -0.05 -11.52 -9.24
N LYS A 300 -1.02 -10.72 -9.69
CA LYS A 300 -1.66 -10.92 -10.99
C LYS A 300 -0.60 -10.78 -12.08
N ILE A 301 -0.40 -11.84 -12.86
CA ILE A 301 0.73 -11.91 -13.81
C ILE A 301 0.68 -10.81 -14.85
N ARG A 302 -0.52 -10.40 -15.29
CA ARG A 302 -0.71 -9.32 -16.25
C ARG A 302 -0.28 -7.96 -15.72
N ASP A 303 -0.43 -7.72 -14.41
CA ASP A 303 -0.01 -6.45 -13.82
C ASP A 303 1.52 -6.38 -13.75
N ILE A 304 2.18 -7.50 -13.44
CA ILE A 304 3.65 -7.63 -13.52
C ILE A 304 4.15 -7.52 -14.97
N ALA A 305 3.43 -8.14 -15.92
CA ALA A 305 3.72 -8.09 -17.34
C ALA A 305 3.68 -6.67 -17.90
N LYS A 306 2.63 -5.91 -17.55
CA LYS A 306 2.51 -4.48 -17.85
C LYS A 306 3.64 -3.69 -17.22
N LEU A 307 3.96 -3.98 -15.96
CA LEU A 307 4.97 -3.26 -15.20
C LEU A 307 6.39 -3.42 -15.77
N PHE A 308 6.75 -4.62 -16.27
CA PHE A 308 8.06 -4.92 -16.87
C PHE A 308 8.04 -5.05 -18.40
N ASN A 309 6.92 -4.71 -19.02
CA ASN A 309 6.70 -4.69 -20.47
C ASN A 309 6.98 -6.02 -21.20
N PHE A 310 6.55 -7.16 -20.65
CA PHE A 310 6.58 -8.45 -21.37
C PHE A 310 5.17 -8.93 -21.72
N ALA A 311 5.02 -9.72 -22.77
CA ALA A 311 3.71 -10.21 -23.20
C ALA A 311 3.27 -11.42 -22.36
N VAL A 312 1.97 -11.48 -22.06
CA VAL A 312 1.32 -12.63 -21.44
C VAL A 312 0.03 -12.96 -22.19
N THR A 313 0.01 -14.13 -22.84
CA THR A 313 -1.14 -14.58 -23.63
C THR A 313 -1.72 -15.88 -23.09
N TRP A 314 -3.00 -16.13 -23.41
CA TRP A 314 -3.69 -17.37 -23.07
C TRP A 314 -3.95 -18.16 -24.34
N ASN A 315 -3.37 -19.35 -24.42
CA ASN A 315 -3.63 -20.32 -25.46
C ASN A 315 -4.73 -21.28 -24.98
N ALA A 316 -5.96 -21.08 -25.47
CA ALA A 316 -7.13 -21.83 -25.03
C ALA A 316 -7.10 -23.31 -25.41
N GLU A 317 -6.50 -23.66 -26.57
CA GLU A 317 -6.41 -25.03 -27.07
C GLU A 317 -5.50 -25.88 -26.17
N SER A 318 -4.32 -25.35 -25.85
CA SER A 318 -3.35 -26.05 -25.01
C SER A 318 -3.53 -25.79 -23.51
N LYS A 319 -4.42 -24.87 -23.13
CA LYS A 319 -4.63 -24.35 -21.77
C LYS A 319 -3.34 -23.80 -21.15
N THR A 320 -2.60 -23.01 -21.94
CA THR A 320 -1.26 -22.52 -21.59
C THR A 320 -1.26 -21.02 -21.42
N ILE A 321 -0.63 -20.54 -20.35
CA ILE A 321 -0.20 -19.17 -20.16
C ILE A 321 1.19 -19.05 -20.80
N GLU A 322 1.30 -18.24 -21.84
CA GLU A 322 2.54 -18.02 -22.56
C GLU A 322 3.15 -16.67 -22.16
N ILE A 323 4.39 -16.69 -21.68
CA ILE A 323 5.20 -15.52 -21.33
C ILE A 323 6.19 -15.30 -22.48
N ASP A 324 6.15 -14.12 -23.11
CA ASP A 324 7.05 -13.80 -24.23
C ASP A 324 7.77 -12.48 -23.98
N VAL A 325 9.09 -12.56 -23.84
CA VAL A 325 9.92 -11.38 -23.58
C VAL A 325 10.35 -10.66 -24.86
N ASN A 326 10.11 -11.25 -26.04
CA ASN A 326 10.35 -10.59 -27.33
C ASN A 326 9.22 -9.64 -27.73
N LYS A 327 8.08 -9.74 -27.06
CA LYS A 327 6.91 -8.90 -27.28
C LYS A 327 6.65 -8.01 -26.08
N ASP A 328 6.14 -6.83 -26.37
CA ASP A 328 5.74 -5.87 -25.36
C ASP A 328 4.37 -6.24 -24.80
N TYR A 329 4.05 -5.69 -23.63
CA TYR A 329 2.73 -5.91 -23.05
C TYR A 329 1.66 -5.21 -23.91
N GLU A 330 0.57 -5.92 -24.15
CA GLU A 330 -0.64 -5.40 -24.80
C GLU A 330 -1.84 -5.69 -23.89
N GLU A 331 -2.77 -4.72 -23.79
CA GLU A 331 -3.98 -4.84 -22.93
C GLU A 331 -4.95 -5.92 -23.42
#